data_AF-A0A091BRH0-F1
#
_entry.id   AF-A0A091BRH0-F1
#
_cell.length_a   1.000
_cell.length_b   1.000
_cell.length_c   1.000
_cell.angle_alpha   90.00
_cell.angle_beta   90.00
_cell.angle_gamma   90.00
#
_symmetry.space_group_name_H-M   'P 1'
#
loop_
_entity.id
_entity.type
_entity.pdbx_description
1 polymer ?
#
loop_
_entity_poly.entity_id
_entity_poly.type
_entity_poly.pdbx_seq_one_letter_code
_entity_poly.pdbx_strand_id
1 'polypeptide(L)'
;MNRLKELRKEKKLTQKELAEETDIPYRTLQRWENGETDIKSDKARHLAKYFDVSAGYLLGFSDDRKDPLQTSLELSRKDETNEYVDLQDMVTLMDIALLKSVDTRDKILSNLKEYYDYYGERLKENDDVDENKFNDFLKNFQKEADDYIIMLLTGIVQLRDDIRITLLDILALDGEKLETVKNVVKFISNNDKDK
;
A
#
# COMPACT_ATOMS: atom_id res chain seq x y z
N MET A 1 -2.04 2.51 26.91
CA MET A 1 -1.03 3.47 26.39
C MET A 1 -1.35 3.68 24.92
N ASN A 2 -1.49 4.93 24.45
CA ASN A 2 -1.88 5.25 23.07
C ASN A 2 -0.72 5.95 22.33
N ARG A 3 -0.82 6.07 21.00
CA ARG A 3 0.21 6.66 20.11
C ARG A 3 -0.05 8.12 19.74
N LEU A 4 -1.01 8.80 20.37
CA LEU A 4 -1.41 10.17 20.01
C LEU A 4 -0.22 11.15 20.04
N LYS A 5 0.60 11.06 21.09
CA LYS A 5 1.78 11.91 21.28
C LYS A 5 2.84 11.69 20.20
N GLU A 6 3.00 10.43 19.77
CA GLU A 6 3.96 10.04 18.74
C GLU A 6 3.51 10.59 17.38
N LEU A 7 2.26 10.32 17.00
CA LEU A 7 1.64 10.80 15.76
C LEU A 7 1.66 12.33 15.65
N ARG A 8 1.36 13.04 16.74
CA ARG A 8 1.46 14.51 16.77
C ARG A 8 2.88 14.99 16.49
N LYS A 9 3.88 14.38 17.13
CA LYS A 9 5.29 14.75 16.98
C LYS A 9 5.81 14.44 15.58
N GLU A 10 5.36 13.36 14.96
CA GLU A 10 5.68 13.01 13.58
C GLU A 10 5.21 14.10 12.60
N LYS A 11 4.00 14.64 12.80
CA LYS A 11 3.51 15.82 12.08
C LYS A 11 4.15 17.15 12.50
N LYS A 12 5.07 17.15 13.47
CA LYS A 12 5.76 18.35 14.00
C LYS A 12 4.82 19.38 14.63
N LEU A 13 3.68 18.95 15.17
CA LEU A 13 2.70 19.84 15.78
C LEU A 13 2.91 19.98 17.27
N THR A 14 2.61 21.15 17.82
CA THR A 14 2.36 21.37 19.24
C THR A 14 0.97 20.84 19.63
N GLN A 15 0.76 20.62 20.93
CA GLN A 15 -0.56 20.21 21.44
C GLN A 15 -1.64 21.28 21.19
N LYS A 16 -1.26 22.56 21.05
CA LYS A 16 -2.20 23.66 20.76
C LYS A 16 -2.61 23.65 19.29
N GLU A 17 -1.65 23.51 18.38
CA GLU A 17 -1.94 23.39 16.95
C GLU A 17 -2.82 22.16 16.68
N LEU A 18 -2.53 21.01 17.30
CA LEU A 18 -3.38 19.83 17.16
C LEU A 18 -4.80 20.08 17.71
N ALA A 19 -4.93 20.86 18.79
CA ALA A 19 -6.24 21.22 19.34
C ALA A 19 -7.06 22.05 18.35
N GLU A 20 -6.42 23.02 17.71
CA GLU A 20 -7.03 23.89 16.69
C GLU A 20 -7.42 23.11 15.44
N GLU A 21 -6.53 22.23 14.95
CA GLU A 21 -6.79 21.46 13.72
C GLU A 21 -7.86 20.37 13.89
N THR A 22 -7.99 19.80 15.08
CA THR A 22 -8.92 18.68 15.33
C THR A 22 -10.22 19.10 16.02
N ASP A 23 -10.32 20.37 16.44
CA ASP A 23 -11.40 20.89 17.29
C ASP A 23 -11.57 20.08 18.59
N ILE A 24 -10.43 19.65 19.17
CA ILE A 24 -10.38 18.94 20.44
C ILE A 24 -9.72 19.86 21.47
N PRO A 25 -10.33 20.08 22.65
CA PRO A 25 -9.75 20.97 23.65
C PRO A 25 -8.32 20.56 24.04
N TYR A 26 -7.40 21.52 24.09
CA TYR A 26 -6.00 21.32 24.47
C TYR A 26 -5.82 20.46 25.73
N ARG A 27 -6.59 20.75 26.79
CA ARG A 27 -6.54 19.98 28.05
C ARG A 27 -6.93 18.52 27.87
N THR A 28 -7.85 18.23 26.94
CA THR A 28 -8.27 16.87 26.63
C THR A 28 -7.14 16.11 25.93
N LEU A 29 -6.51 16.72 24.91
CA LEU A 29 -5.33 16.13 24.24
C LEU A 29 -4.19 15.88 25.23
N GLN A 30 -3.91 16.84 26.12
CA GLN A 30 -2.88 16.70 27.14
C GLN A 30 -3.12 15.48 28.05
N ARG A 31 -4.35 15.32 28.55
CA ARG A 31 -4.76 14.18 29.39
C ARG A 31 -4.61 12.86 28.66
N TRP A 32 -5.02 12.80 27.38
CA TRP A 32 -4.88 11.61 26.56
C TRP A 32 -3.42 11.24 26.28
N GLU A 33 -2.56 12.21 25.97
CA GLU A 33 -1.12 11.98 25.75
C GLU A 33 -0.38 11.54 27.02
N ASN A 34 -0.89 11.94 28.19
CA ASN A 34 -0.35 11.52 29.48
C ASN A 34 -0.97 10.21 30.00
N GLY A 35 -1.98 9.65 29.31
CA GLY A 35 -2.69 8.45 29.75
C GLY A 35 -3.57 8.66 30.98
N GLU A 36 -3.92 9.90 31.32
CA GLU A 36 -4.79 10.24 32.46
C GLU A 36 -6.24 9.83 32.24
N THR A 37 -6.66 9.75 30.97
CA THR A 37 -8.02 9.35 30.56
C THR A 37 -7.96 8.63 29.21
N ASP A 38 -8.87 7.70 28.98
CA ASP A 38 -8.98 7.01 27.69
C ASP A 38 -9.65 7.86 26.60
N ILE A 39 -9.28 7.58 25.35
CA ILE A 39 -9.90 8.19 24.17
C ILE A 39 -11.14 7.38 23.81
N LYS A 40 -12.30 8.03 23.77
CA LYS A 40 -13.55 7.38 23.33
C LYS A 40 -13.52 7.07 21.84
N SER A 41 -14.29 6.07 21.42
CA SER A 41 -14.28 5.52 20.05
C SER A 41 -14.54 6.56 18.96
N ASP A 42 -15.42 7.53 19.20
CA ASP A 42 -15.74 8.63 18.28
C ASP A 42 -14.53 9.55 18.06
N LYS A 43 -13.87 9.96 19.16
CA LYS A 43 -12.67 10.80 19.11
C LYS A 43 -11.46 10.04 18.58
N ALA A 44 -11.32 8.76 18.91
CA ALA A 44 -10.29 7.90 18.36
C ALA A 44 -10.41 7.78 16.84
N ARG A 45 -11.62 7.59 16.31
CA ARG A 45 -11.87 7.55 14.86
C ARG A 45 -11.58 8.88 14.18
N HIS A 46 -11.97 9.99 14.79
CA HIS A 46 -11.68 11.34 14.27
C HIS A 46 -10.18 11.60 14.17
N LEU A 47 -9.44 11.33 15.25
CA LEU A 47 -7.99 11.47 15.28
C LEU A 47 -7.29 10.51 14.31
N ALA A 48 -7.75 9.25 14.25
CA ALA A 48 -7.22 8.25 13.34
C ALA A 48 -7.34 8.70 11.88
N LYS A 49 -8.51 9.22 11.49
CA LYS A 49 -8.72 9.83 10.17
C LYS A 49 -7.80 11.04 9.94
N TYR A 50 -7.65 11.91 10.92
CA TYR A 50 -6.77 13.08 10.82
C TYR A 50 -5.29 12.68 10.60
N PHE A 51 -4.83 11.61 11.25
CA PHE A 51 -3.46 11.11 11.14
C PHE A 51 -3.24 10.10 10.00
N ASP A 52 -4.28 9.77 9.23
CA ASP A 52 -4.25 8.70 8.21
C ASP A 52 -3.77 7.35 8.76
N VAL A 53 -4.32 6.95 9.92
CA VAL A 53 -4.04 5.67 10.57
C VAL A 53 -5.33 4.97 11.00
N SER A 54 -5.23 3.69 11.37
CA SER A 54 -6.30 2.92 11.97
C SER A 54 -6.53 3.36 13.41
N ALA A 55 -7.78 3.26 13.89
CA ALA A 55 -8.09 3.51 15.29
C ALA A 55 -7.35 2.52 16.21
N GLY A 56 -7.15 1.28 15.76
CA GLY A 56 -6.35 0.29 16.46
C GLY A 56 -4.89 0.73 16.64
N TYR A 57 -4.25 1.26 15.60
CA TYR A 57 -2.89 1.80 15.70
C TYR A 57 -2.80 2.96 16.67
N LEU A 58 -3.71 3.93 16.55
CA LEU A 58 -3.75 5.10 17.41
C LEU A 58 -3.91 4.72 18.88
N LEU A 59 -4.77 3.74 19.18
CA LEU A 59 -5.05 3.29 20.53
C LEU A 59 -4.01 2.31 21.09
N GLY A 60 -3.10 1.79 20.26
CA GLY A 60 -2.08 0.82 20.68
C GLY A 60 -2.52 -0.64 20.59
N PHE A 61 -3.59 -0.96 19.86
CA PHE A 61 -4.12 -2.32 19.69
C PHE A 61 -3.59 -3.05 18.45
N SER A 62 -2.98 -2.33 17.51
CA SER A 62 -2.34 -2.88 16.32
C SER A 62 -1.02 -2.17 16.05
N ASP A 63 -0.05 -2.85 15.49
CA ASP A 63 1.18 -2.25 14.98
C ASP A 63 1.05 -1.79 13.51
N ASP A 64 0.00 -2.24 12.82
CA ASP A 64 -0.30 -1.80 11.46
C ASP A 64 -0.94 -0.41 11.47
N ARG A 65 -0.27 0.54 10.81
CA ARG A 65 -0.76 1.92 10.67
C ARG A 65 -2.12 1.98 10.01
N LYS A 66 -2.43 1.07 9.08
CA LYS A 66 -3.71 1.04 8.37
C LYS A 66 -4.45 -0.25 8.66
N ASP A 67 -5.78 -0.21 8.52
CA ASP A 67 -6.61 -1.40 8.68
C ASP A 67 -6.54 -2.27 7.40
N PRO A 68 -6.11 -3.54 7.49
CA PRO A 68 -5.98 -4.41 6.33
C PRO A 68 -7.29 -4.58 5.57
N LEU A 69 -8.42 -4.76 6.27
CA LEU A 69 -9.73 -4.97 5.65
C LEU A 69 -10.19 -3.70 4.94
N GLN A 70 -10.16 -2.55 5.62
CA GLN A 70 -10.62 -1.30 5.04
C GLN A 70 -9.77 -0.89 3.83
N THR A 71 -8.45 -1.02 3.90
CA THR A 71 -7.58 -0.66 2.78
C THR A 71 -7.69 -1.63 1.61
N SER A 72 -7.80 -2.93 1.85
CA SER A 72 -8.03 -3.91 0.78
C SER A 72 -9.39 -3.71 0.12
N LEU A 73 -10.40 -3.31 0.89
CA LEU A 73 -11.69 -2.92 0.35
C LEU A 73 -11.52 -1.74 -0.61
N GLU A 74 -10.90 -0.63 -0.17
CA GLU A 74 -10.67 0.55 -1.01
C GLU A 74 -9.86 0.29 -2.30
N LEU A 75 -8.94 -0.67 -2.26
CA LEU A 75 -8.12 -1.08 -3.41
C LEU A 75 -8.86 -2.02 -4.37
N SER A 76 -9.85 -2.76 -3.89
CA SER A 76 -10.60 -3.70 -4.74
C SER A 76 -11.46 -2.95 -5.76
N ARG A 77 -11.62 -3.56 -6.93
CA ARG A 77 -12.33 -2.93 -8.05
C ARG A 77 -13.80 -2.71 -7.73
N LYS A 78 -14.26 -1.50 -8.05
CA LYS A 78 -15.67 -1.16 -8.04
C LYS A 78 -16.26 -1.32 -9.43
N ASP A 79 -17.47 -1.84 -9.53
CA ASP A 79 -18.20 -1.80 -10.79
C ASP A 79 -18.79 -0.41 -11.08
N GLU A 80 -19.54 -0.35 -12.19
CA GLU A 80 -20.28 0.83 -12.63
C GLU A 80 -21.33 1.30 -11.62
N THR A 81 -21.72 0.45 -10.67
CA THR A 81 -22.66 0.78 -9.57
C THR A 81 -21.93 1.28 -8.32
N ASN A 82 -20.60 1.33 -8.36
CA ASN A 82 -19.71 1.69 -7.25
C ASN A 82 -19.75 0.67 -6.09
N GLU A 83 -20.23 -0.55 -6.37
CA GLU A 83 -20.15 -1.70 -5.47
C GLU A 83 -18.83 -2.46 -5.70
N TYR A 84 -18.27 -3.05 -4.66
CA TYR A 84 -17.05 -3.85 -4.75
C TYR A 84 -17.39 -5.21 -5.37
N VAL A 85 -16.81 -5.49 -6.53
CA VAL A 85 -17.25 -6.62 -7.36
C VAL A 85 -16.30 -7.81 -7.33
N ASP A 86 -15.02 -7.60 -7.07
CA ASP A 86 -14.07 -8.71 -7.01
C ASP A 86 -13.68 -9.05 -5.57
N LEU A 87 -14.49 -9.90 -4.95
CA LEU A 87 -14.20 -10.48 -3.63
C LEU A 87 -12.86 -11.23 -3.63
N GLN A 88 -12.44 -11.81 -4.77
CA GLN A 88 -11.16 -12.51 -4.85
C GLN A 88 -10.01 -11.51 -4.79
N ASP A 89 -10.09 -10.38 -5.48
CA ASP A 89 -9.09 -9.30 -5.37
C ASP A 89 -8.97 -8.80 -3.93
N MET A 90 -10.11 -8.52 -3.30
CA MET A 90 -10.16 -8.04 -1.91
C MET A 90 -9.53 -9.06 -0.95
N VAL A 91 -9.86 -10.35 -1.09
CA VAL A 91 -9.28 -11.43 -0.29
C VAL A 91 -7.78 -11.55 -0.54
N THR A 92 -7.33 -11.54 -1.80
CA THR A 92 -5.91 -11.61 -2.15
C THR A 92 -5.12 -10.45 -1.51
N LEU A 93 -5.64 -9.22 -1.62
CA LEU A 93 -5.00 -8.04 -1.02
C LEU A 93 -5.02 -8.08 0.50
N MET A 94 -6.12 -8.56 1.09
CA MET A 94 -6.25 -8.74 2.55
C MET A 94 -5.29 -9.81 3.07
N ASP A 95 -5.16 -10.94 2.38
CA ASP A 95 -4.24 -12.02 2.74
C ASP A 95 -2.80 -11.53 2.77
N ILE A 96 -2.36 -10.76 1.77
CA ILE A 96 -1.00 -10.19 1.75
C ILE A 96 -0.82 -9.20 2.89
N ALA A 97 -1.80 -8.33 3.14
CA ALA A 97 -1.73 -7.35 4.22
C ALA A 97 -1.67 -8.01 5.61
N LEU A 98 -2.42 -9.09 5.82
CA LEU A 98 -2.41 -9.85 7.07
C LEU A 98 -1.14 -10.71 7.23
N LEU A 99 -0.59 -11.23 6.13
CA LEU A 99 0.60 -12.08 6.16
C LEU A 99 1.89 -11.27 6.35
N LYS A 100 1.96 -10.04 5.81
CA LYS A 100 3.18 -9.22 5.81
C LYS A 100 2.99 -7.89 6.51
N SER A 101 2.17 -7.01 5.92
CA SER A 101 1.65 -5.75 6.47
C SER A 101 0.97 -5.00 5.32
N VAL A 102 0.16 -4.00 5.65
CA VAL A 102 -0.39 -3.06 4.64
C VAL A 102 0.74 -2.38 3.86
N ASP A 103 1.78 -1.89 4.55
CA ASP A 103 2.90 -1.20 3.89
C ASP A 103 3.65 -2.11 2.91
N THR A 104 3.82 -3.40 3.27
CA THR A 104 4.48 -4.38 2.40
C THR A 104 3.63 -4.68 1.16
N ARG A 105 2.31 -4.86 1.32
CA ARG A 105 1.37 -5.04 0.21
C ARG A 105 1.42 -3.84 -0.75
N ASP A 106 1.32 -2.63 -0.21
CA ASP A 106 1.29 -1.40 -1.01
C ASP A 106 2.61 -1.21 -1.77
N LYS A 107 3.73 -1.58 -1.16
CA LYS A 107 5.05 -1.59 -1.80
C LYS A 107 5.15 -2.62 -2.93
N ILE A 108 4.64 -3.83 -2.73
CA ILE A 108 4.58 -4.86 -3.78
C ILE A 108 3.78 -4.35 -4.98
N LEU A 109 2.60 -3.76 -4.72
CA LEU A 109 1.76 -3.19 -5.78
C LEU A 109 2.50 -2.07 -6.52
N SER A 110 3.16 -1.15 -5.79
CA SER A 110 3.93 -0.07 -6.39
C SER A 110 5.07 -0.60 -7.27
N ASN A 111 5.85 -1.56 -6.78
CA ASN A 111 6.97 -2.15 -7.51
C ASN A 111 6.51 -2.84 -8.81
N LEU A 112 5.39 -3.56 -8.74
CA LEU A 112 4.81 -4.22 -9.92
C LEU A 112 4.27 -3.20 -10.91
N LYS A 113 3.55 -2.16 -10.45
CA LYS A 113 3.05 -1.08 -11.32
C LYS A 113 4.19 -0.35 -12.01
N GLU A 114 5.25 0.02 -11.28
CA GLU A 114 6.43 0.69 -11.86
C GLU A 114 7.06 -0.15 -12.98
N TYR A 115 7.13 -1.47 -12.81
CA TYR A 115 7.62 -2.37 -13.86
C TYR A 115 6.72 -2.35 -15.10
N TYR A 116 5.40 -2.40 -14.92
CA TYR A 116 4.45 -2.34 -16.03
C TYR A 116 4.49 -0.98 -16.73
N ASP A 117 4.51 0.13 -15.99
CA ASP A 117 4.63 1.49 -16.54
C ASP A 117 5.90 1.62 -17.37
N TYR A 118 7.05 1.20 -16.83
CA TYR A 118 8.31 1.18 -17.56
C TYR A 118 8.24 0.35 -18.85
N TYR A 119 7.58 -0.81 -18.81
CA TYR A 119 7.42 -1.66 -20.00
C TYR A 119 6.49 -1.01 -21.03
N GLY A 120 5.36 -0.45 -20.59
CA GLY A 120 4.40 0.26 -21.45
C GLY A 120 5.02 1.46 -22.17
N GLU A 121 5.81 2.26 -21.45
CA GLU A 121 6.54 3.41 -22.01
C GLU A 121 7.57 2.97 -23.06
N ARG A 122 8.27 1.85 -22.85
CA ARG A 122 9.22 1.31 -23.83
C ARG A 122 8.57 0.83 -25.13
N LEU A 123 7.27 0.54 -25.13
CA LEU A 123 6.54 0.18 -26.36
C LEU A 123 6.37 1.36 -27.32
N LYS A 124 6.75 2.58 -26.91
CA LYS A 124 6.93 3.71 -27.82
C LYS A 124 8.16 3.50 -28.70
N GLU A 125 8.14 2.50 -29.57
CA GLU A 125 9.32 2.10 -30.35
C GLU A 125 9.63 3.03 -31.55
N ASN A 126 8.91 4.14 -31.78
CA ASN A 126 9.24 5.10 -32.84
C ASN A 126 8.79 6.54 -32.50
N ASP A 127 9.54 7.54 -32.98
CA ASP A 127 9.25 8.97 -32.80
C ASP A 127 7.96 9.44 -33.52
N ASP A 128 7.39 8.62 -34.41
CA ASP A 128 6.25 8.97 -35.28
C ASP A 128 4.88 8.50 -34.72
N VAL A 129 4.84 8.07 -33.45
CA VAL A 129 3.60 7.63 -32.80
C VAL A 129 2.80 8.86 -32.34
N ASP A 130 1.55 8.96 -32.80
CA ASP A 130 0.59 9.95 -32.34
C ASP A 130 0.45 9.91 -30.81
N GLU A 131 0.79 11.03 -30.16
CA GLU A 131 0.88 11.14 -28.71
C GLU A 131 -0.47 10.87 -28.01
N ASN A 132 -1.59 11.28 -28.61
CA ASN A 132 -2.91 11.04 -28.03
C ASN A 132 -3.26 9.55 -28.09
N LYS A 133 -3.02 8.89 -29.22
CA LYS A 133 -3.23 7.45 -29.36
C LYS A 133 -2.33 6.64 -28.44
N PHE A 134 -1.09 7.09 -28.24
CA PHE A 134 -0.18 6.43 -27.30
C PHE A 134 -0.64 6.60 -25.85
N ASN A 135 -1.09 7.80 -25.47
CA ASN A 135 -1.64 8.04 -24.13
C ASN A 135 -2.91 7.22 -23.87
N ASP A 136 -3.79 7.08 -24.87
CA ASP A 136 -4.97 6.20 -24.77
C ASP A 136 -4.57 4.72 -24.64
N PHE A 137 -3.55 4.29 -25.41
CA PHE A 137 -2.97 2.95 -25.27
C PHE A 137 -2.39 2.74 -23.87
N LEU A 138 -1.55 3.65 -23.37
CA LEU A 138 -0.94 3.55 -22.05
C LEU A 138 -2.00 3.46 -20.95
N LYS A 139 -3.07 4.26 -21.03
CA LYS A 139 -4.16 4.21 -20.07
C LYS A 139 -4.87 2.86 -20.04
N ASN A 140 -5.13 2.27 -21.22
CA ASN A 140 -5.73 0.94 -21.31
C ASN A 140 -4.76 -0.14 -20.83
N PHE A 141 -3.49 -0.04 -21.21
CA PHE A 141 -2.43 -0.95 -20.80
C PHE A 141 -2.25 -0.95 -19.27
N GLN A 142 -2.26 0.22 -18.63
CA GLN A 142 -2.22 0.36 -17.16
C GLN A 142 -3.44 -0.27 -16.48
N LYS A 143 -4.62 -0.12 -17.08
CA LYS A 143 -5.84 -0.77 -16.58
C LYS A 143 -5.73 -2.30 -16.63
N GLU A 144 -5.19 -2.85 -17.72
CA GLU A 144 -4.96 -4.28 -17.85
C GLU A 144 -3.81 -4.76 -16.94
N ALA A 145 -2.78 -3.94 -16.72
CA ALA A 145 -1.68 -4.27 -15.81
C ALA A 145 -2.18 -4.56 -14.39
N ASP A 146 -3.16 -3.79 -13.90
CA ASP A 146 -3.77 -4.06 -12.59
C ASP A 146 -4.41 -5.46 -12.52
N ASP A 147 -5.07 -5.93 -13.59
CA ASP A 147 -5.63 -7.29 -13.66
C ASP A 147 -4.54 -8.36 -13.57
N TYR A 148 -3.48 -8.20 -14.37
CA TYR A 148 -2.38 -9.16 -14.39
C TYR A 148 -1.63 -9.20 -13.06
N ILE A 149 -1.48 -8.05 -12.40
CA ILE A 149 -0.89 -7.95 -11.07
C ILE A 149 -1.73 -8.75 -10.06
N ILE A 150 -3.05 -8.52 -10.03
CA ILE A 150 -3.90 -9.24 -9.07
C ILE A 150 -3.96 -10.73 -9.38
N MET A 151 -4.01 -11.13 -10.66
CA MET A 151 -3.95 -12.53 -11.06
C MET A 151 -2.65 -13.21 -10.60
N LEU A 152 -1.51 -12.53 -10.78
CA LEU A 152 -0.21 -13.00 -10.28
C LEU A 152 -0.23 -13.18 -8.76
N LEU A 153 -0.67 -12.14 -8.04
CA LEU A 153 -0.73 -12.16 -6.57
C LEU A 153 -1.68 -13.24 -6.05
N THR A 154 -2.81 -13.45 -6.72
CA THR A 154 -3.77 -14.52 -6.42
C THR A 154 -3.13 -15.89 -6.58
N GLY A 155 -2.34 -16.09 -7.63
CA GLY A 155 -1.54 -17.31 -7.80
C GLY A 155 -0.51 -17.50 -6.68
N ILE A 156 0.17 -16.42 -6.27
CA ILE A 156 1.18 -16.46 -5.20
C ILE A 156 0.57 -16.82 -3.85
N VAL A 157 -0.56 -16.22 -3.45
CA VAL A 157 -1.16 -16.46 -2.13
C VAL A 157 -1.67 -17.90 -1.95
N GLN A 158 -1.97 -18.59 -3.06
CA GLN A 158 -2.37 -20.01 -3.08
C GLN A 158 -1.19 -20.98 -2.93
N LEU A 159 0.06 -20.52 -3.01
CA LEU A 159 1.23 -21.36 -2.83
C LEU A 159 1.42 -21.72 -1.34
N ARG A 160 2.26 -22.72 -1.08
CA ARG A 160 2.67 -23.05 0.29
C ARG A 160 3.38 -21.87 0.96
N ASP A 161 3.27 -21.80 2.29
CA ASP A 161 3.81 -20.73 3.14
C ASP A 161 5.27 -20.37 2.83
N ASP A 162 6.14 -21.39 2.73
CA ASP A 162 7.56 -21.21 2.44
C ASP A 162 7.80 -20.48 1.12
N ILE A 163 7.03 -20.83 0.09
CA ILE A 163 7.16 -20.27 -1.25
C ILE A 163 6.51 -18.89 -1.30
N ARG A 164 5.27 -18.73 -0.83
CA ARG A 164 4.54 -17.45 -0.93
C ARG A 164 5.22 -16.35 -0.12
N ILE A 165 5.70 -16.63 1.10
CA ILE A 165 6.39 -15.64 1.93
C ILE A 165 7.66 -15.17 1.20
N THR A 166 8.45 -16.11 0.67
CA THR A 166 9.69 -15.81 -0.06
C THR A 166 9.42 -14.95 -1.30
N LEU A 167 8.39 -15.29 -2.09
CA LEU A 167 8.04 -14.52 -3.28
C LEU A 167 7.56 -13.11 -2.93
N LEU A 168 6.72 -12.96 -1.90
CA LEU A 168 6.27 -11.64 -1.44
C LEU A 168 7.44 -10.80 -0.91
N ASP A 169 8.41 -11.40 -0.22
CA ASP A 169 9.62 -10.71 0.24
C ASP A 169 10.48 -10.22 -0.94
N ILE A 170 10.61 -11.02 -1.99
CA ILE A 170 11.31 -10.62 -3.22
C ILE A 170 10.59 -9.46 -3.90
N LEU A 171 9.26 -9.53 -4.01
CA LEU A 171 8.45 -8.48 -4.63
C LEU A 171 8.45 -7.17 -3.82
N ALA A 172 8.69 -7.25 -2.52
CA ALA A 172 8.78 -6.09 -1.62
C ALA A 172 10.21 -5.50 -1.50
N LEU A 173 11.20 -6.02 -2.22
CA LEU A 173 12.56 -5.48 -2.19
C LEU A 173 12.61 -4.03 -2.68
N ASP A 174 13.54 -3.25 -2.13
CA ASP A 174 13.85 -1.88 -2.54
C ASP A 174 15.36 -1.60 -2.47
N GLY A 175 15.73 -0.43 -2.96
CA GLY A 175 17.09 0.11 -2.89
C GLY A 175 18.15 -0.86 -3.43
N GLU A 176 19.23 -1.01 -2.68
CA GLU A 176 20.38 -1.83 -3.08
C GLU A 176 20.03 -3.33 -3.21
N LYS A 177 19.11 -3.84 -2.39
CA LYS A 177 18.69 -5.25 -2.48
C LYS A 177 17.93 -5.53 -3.77
N LEU A 178 17.00 -4.64 -4.13
CA LEU A 178 16.26 -4.75 -5.38
C LEU A 178 17.21 -4.67 -6.57
N GLU A 179 18.14 -3.72 -6.56
CA GLU A 179 19.08 -3.55 -7.66
C GLU A 179 20.02 -4.76 -7.80
N THR A 180 20.45 -5.33 -6.69
CA THR A 180 21.24 -6.56 -6.67
C THR A 180 20.47 -7.72 -7.32
N VAL A 181 19.21 -7.92 -6.94
CA VAL A 181 18.38 -8.98 -7.54
C VAL A 181 18.14 -8.72 -9.03
N LYS A 182 17.85 -7.48 -9.44
CA LYS A 182 17.74 -7.10 -10.86
C LYS A 182 18.99 -7.46 -11.65
N ASN A 183 20.17 -7.20 -11.09
CA ASN A 183 21.45 -7.52 -11.73
C ASN A 183 21.70 -9.03 -11.83
N VAL A 184 21.37 -9.80 -10.79
CA VAL A 184 21.44 -11.27 -10.84
C VAL A 184 20.50 -11.83 -11.91
N VAL A 185 19.26 -11.36 -11.97
CA VAL A 185 18.29 -11.79 -13.00
C VAL A 185 18.79 -11.43 -14.39
N LYS A 186 19.25 -10.20 -14.62
CA LYS A 186 19.86 -9.78 -15.91
C LYS A 186 21.03 -10.68 -16.29
N PHE A 187 21.91 -11.00 -15.34
CA PHE A 187 23.06 -11.88 -15.57
C PHE A 187 22.61 -13.29 -16.00
N ILE A 188 21.64 -13.88 -15.29
CA ILE A 188 21.09 -15.20 -15.63
C ILE A 188 20.44 -15.18 -17.01
N SER A 189 19.57 -14.20 -17.29
CA SER A 189 18.86 -14.09 -18.56
C SER A 189 19.76 -13.86 -19.78
N ASN A 190 20.92 -13.22 -19.60
CA ASN A 190 21.86 -12.99 -20.68
C ASN A 190 22.75 -14.20 -20.97
N ASN A 191 23.00 -15.09 -20.01
CA ASN A 191 23.82 -16.28 -20.20
C ASN A 191 23.19 -17.33 -21.13
N ASP A 192 21.88 -17.25 -21.40
CA ASP A 192 21.20 -18.13 -22.35
C ASP A 192 21.26 -17.63 -23.81
N LYS A 193 21.78 -16.41 -24.07
CA LYS A 193 21.89 -15.88 -25.45
C LYS A 193 23.21 -16.24 -26.15
N ASP A 194 24.19 -16.78 -25.41
CA ASP A 194 25.52 -17.14 -25.91
C ASP A 194 25.72 -18.67 -26.07
N LYS A 195 24.63 -19.46 -26.08
CA LYS A 195 24.62 -20.91 -26.37
C LYS A 195 23.73 -21.22 -27.56
#